data_AF-A0A0W8G4Z7-F1
#
_entry.id   AF-A0A0W8G4Z7-F1
#
_cell.length_a   1.000
_cell.length_b   1.000
_cell.length_c   1.000
_cell.angle_alpha   90.00
_cell.angle_beta   90.00
_cell.angle_gamma   90.00
#
_symmetry.space_group_name_H-M   'P 1'
#
loop_
_entity.id
_entity.type
_entity.pdbx_description
1 polymer ?
#
loop_
_entity_poly.entity_id
_entity_poly.type
_entity_poly.pdbx_seq_one_letter_code
_entity_poly.pdbx_strand_id
1 'polypeptide(L)'
;MAFCLDGLIWGGRVVAERIAEGLRRLVLERHYEELRQARQVTARQHALLQLLLDAQAPPVGIRSLCRVSPFRLLYGRASEQTARRDLQRLMGMGLLASSPGGFVLNRHVLCGAGGV
;
A
#
# COMPACT_ATOMS: atom_id res chain seq x y z
N MET A 1 40.67 -5.90 -10.59
CA MET A 1 39.55 -6.19 -11.51
C MET A 1 38.26 -6.62 -10.82
N ALA A 2 38.31 -7.23 -9.62
CA ALA A 2 37.10 -7.61 -8.85
C ALA A 2 36.10 -6.44 -8.65
N PHE A 3 36.61 -5.25 -8.29
CA PHE A 3 35.79 -4.05 -8.06
C PHE A 3 34.84 -3.68 -9.21
N CYS A 4 35.26 -3.82 -10.48
CA CYS A 4 34.41 -3.45 -11.62
C CYS A 4 33.31 -4.49 -11.88
N LEU A 5 33.59 -5.77 -11.66
CA LEU A 5 32.60 -6.84 -11.78
C LEU A 5 31.57 -6.76 -10.65
N ASP A 6 32.02 -6.50 -9.42
CA ASP A 6 31.14 -6.30 -8.26
C ASP A 6 30.22 -5.09 -8.47
N GLY A 7 30.76 -3.99 -9.00
CA GLY A 7 29.98 -2.80 -9.34
C GLY A 7 28.91 -3.06 -10.42
N LEU A 8 29.24 -3.88 -11.43
CA LEU A 8 28.30 -4.23 -12.51
C LEU A 8 27.18 -5.16 -12.00
N ILE A 9 27.52 -6.16 -11.18
CA ILE A 9 26.55 -7.05 -10.53
C ILE A 9 25.62 -6.26 -9.61
N TRP A 10 26.18 -5.37 -8.78
CA TRP A 10 25.41 -4.53 -7.88
C TRP A 10 24.47 -3.59 -8.64
N GLY A 11 24.98 -2.92 -9.68
CA GLY A 11 24.17 -2.02 -10.51
C GLY A 11 23.02 -2.75 -11.20
N GLY A 12 23.28 -3.92 -11.77
CA GLY A 12 22.25 -4.77 -12.38
C GLY A 12 21.14 -5.16 -11.40
N ARG A 13 21.52 -5.54 -10.17
CA ARG A 13 20.56 -5.88 -9.11
C ARG A 13 19.69 -4.68 -8.72
N VAL A 14 20.27 -3.49 -8.56
CA VAL A 14 19.53 -2.27 -8.20
C VAL A 14 18.52 -1.91 -9.29
N VAL A 15 18.88 -2.02 -10.56
CA VAL A 15 17.96 -1.76 -11.68
C VAL A 15 16.82 -2.78 -11.68
N ALA A 16 17.13 -4.07 -11.53
CA ALA A 16 16.11 -5.11 -11.47
C ALA A 16 15.13 -4.90 -10.31
N GLU A 17 15.62 -4.55 -9.12
CA GLU A 17 14.79 -4.27 -7.95
C GLU A 17 13.87 -3.07 -8.17
N ARG A 18 14.35 -2.00 -8.80
CA ARG A 18 13.52 -0.82 -9.15
C ARG A 18 12.44 -1.15 -10.16
N ILE A 19 12.77 -1.92 -11.20
CA ILE A 19 11.79 -2.37 -12.19
C ILE A 19 10.74 -3.24 -11.52
N ALA A 20 11.15 -4.19 -10.69
CA ALA A 20 10.24 -5.06 -9.95
C ALA A 20 9.31 -4.26 -9.04
N GLU A 21 9.80 -3.26 -8.33
CA GLU A 21 8.96 -2.40 -7.48
C GLU A 21 7.96 -1.57 -8.30
N GLY A 22 8.39 -1.03 -9.45
CA GLY A 22 7.50 -0.33 -10.38
C GLY A 22 6.37 -1.24 -10.89
N LEU A 23 6.71 -2.48 -11.28
CA LEU A 23 5.72 -3.47 -11.72
C LEU A 23 4.75 -3.85 -10.59
N ARG A 24 5.25 -4.10 -9.38
CA ARG A 24 4.39 -4.39 -8.21
C ARG A 24 3.40 -3.27 -7.96
N ARG A 25 3.87 -2.02 -8.01
CA ARG A 25 3.02 -0.85 -7.86
C ARG A 25 1.89 -0.81 -8.89
N LEU A 26 2.23 -0.96 -10.18
CA LEU A 26 1.23 -0.95 -11.27
C LEU A 26 0.19 -2.07 -11.11
N VAL A 27 0.64 -3.27 -10.72
CA VAL A 27 -0.24 -4.42 -10.50
C VAL A 27 -1.17 -4.17 -9.30
N LEU A 28 -0.68 -3.56 -8.21
CA LEU A 28 -1.51 -3.17 -7.07
C LEU A 28 -2.51 -2.06 -7.42
N GLU A 29 -2.09 -1.03 -8.16
CA GLU A 29 -2.99 0.04 -8.64
C GLU A 29 -4.14 -0.57 -9.45
N ARG A 30 -3.82 -1.47 -10.38
CA ARG A 30 -4.80 -2.16 -11.21
C ARG A 30 -5.77 -3.00 -10.37
N HIS A 31 -5.24 -3.75 -9.41
CA HIS A 31 -6.06 -4.59 -8.53
C HIS A 31 -7.04 -3.76 -7.69
N TYR A 32 -6.60 -2.63 -7.13
CA TYR A 32 -7.48 -1.75 -6.36
C TYR A 32 -8.60 -1.15 -7.22
N GLU A 33 -8.30 -0.82 -8.47
CA GLU A 33 -9.29 -0.35 -9.43
C GLU A 33 -10.30 -1.46 -9.77
N GLU A 34 -9.87 -2.72 -9.93
CA GLU A 34 -10.75 -3.87 -10.13
C GLU A 34 -11.67 -4.10 -8.92
N LEU A 35 -11.13 -4.04 -7.70
CA LEU A 35 -11.94 -4.11 -6.47
C LEU A 35 -12.96 -2.97 -6.40
N ARG A 36 -12.62 -1.79 -6.89
CA ARG A 36 -13.50 -0.62 -6.92
C ARG A 36 -14.63 -0.81 -7.93
N GLN A 37 -14.32 -1.30 -9.13
CA GLN A 37 -15.28 -1.60 -10.19
C GLN A 37 -16.24 -2.72 -9.78
N ALA A 38 -15.72 -3.75 -9.10
CA ALA A 38 -16.50 -4.83 -8.51
C ALA A 38 -17.30 -4.41 -7.25
N ARG A 39 -17.23 -3.13 -6.85
CA ARG A 39 -17.88 -2.57 -5.64
C ARG A 39 -17.51 -3.27 -4.32
N GLN A 40 -16.37 -3.95 -4.28
CA GLN A 40 -15.86 -4.60 -3.07
C GLN A 40 -15.25 -3.58 -2.10
N VAL A 41 -14.68 -2.49 -2.65
CA VAL A 41 -14.22 -1.32 -1.89
C VAL A 41 -15.00 -0.04 -2.27
N THR A 42 -15.22 0.81 -1.27
CA THR A 42 -15.88 2.12 -1.47
C THR A 42 -14.93 3.14 -2.12
N ALA A 43 -15.46 4.26 -2.61
CA ALA A 43 -14.64 5.34 -3.20
C ALA A 43 -13.59 5.85 -2.22
N ARG A 44 -13.97 6.00 -0.94
CA ARG A 44 -13.10 6.46 0.14
C ARG A 44 -12.00 5.46 0.45
N GLN A 45 -12.35 4.17 0.55
CA GLN A 45 -11.39 3.09 0.78
C GLN A 45 -10.40 2.97 -0.38
N HIS A 46 -10.88 3.05 -1.63
CA HIS A 46 -10.02 3.08 -2.81
C HIS A 46 -9.06 4.26 -2.79
N ALA A 47 -9.56 5.48 -2.54
CA ALA A 47 -8.71 6.68 -2.44
C ALA A 47 -7.67 6.56 -1.31
N LEU A 48 -8.01 5.92 -0.18
CA LEU A 48 -7.04 5.64 0.88
C LEU A 48 -5.93 4.70 0.39
N LEU A 49 -6.28 3.61 -0.30
CA LEU A 49 -5.30 2.66 -0.83
C LEU A 49 -4.34 3.33 -1.82
N GLN A 50 -4.85 4.19 -2.71
CA GLN A 50 -4.03 4.97 -3.64
C GLN A 50 -3.04 5.88 -2.90
N LEU A 51 -3.51 6.65 -1.90
CA LEU A 51 -2.63 7.49 -1.08
C LEU A 51 -1.53 6.71 -0.36
N LEU A 52 -1.85 5.53 0.18
CA LEU A 52 -0.88 4.68 0.86
C LEU A 52 0.14 4.06 -0.09
N LEU A 53 -0.26 3.79 -1.34
CA LEU A 53 0.61 3.24 -2.38
C LEU A 53 1.62 4.27 -2.88
N ASP A 54 1.17 5.51 -3.12
CA ASP A 54 2.00 6.61 -3.60
C ASP A 54 3.06 7.05 -2.59
N ALA A 55 2.69 7.17 -1.32
CA ALA A 55 3.48 7.92 -0.36
C ALA A 55 4.60 7.12 0.33
N GLN A 56 4.76 5.81 0.07
CA GLN A 56 5.52 4.92 0.99
C GLN A 56 5.17 5.25 2.45
N ALA A 57 3.87 5.40 2.72
CA ALA A 57 3.41 6.07 3.92
C ALA A 57 3.86 5.33 5.19
N PRO A 58 4.22 6.06 6.27
CA PRO A 58 4.38 5.46 7.58
C PRO A 58 3.07 4.78 8.03
N PRO A 59 3.12 3.88 9.02
CA PRO A 59 1.92 3.26 9.57
C PRO A 59 0.85 4.31 9.90
N VAL A 60 -0.35 4.14 9.35
CA VAL A 60 -1.45 5.07 9.57
C VAL A 60 -2.34 4.60 10.71
N GLY A 61 -2.52 5.46 11.70
CA GLY A 61 -3.49 5.27 12.78
C GLY A 61 -4.79 6.04 12.52
N ILE A 62 -5.87 5.69 13.23
CA ILE A 62 -7.18 6.37 13.14
C ILE A 62 -7.05 7.88 13.33
N ARG A 63 -6.26 8.32 14.34
CA ARG A 63 -6.01 9.74 14.58
C ARG A 63 -5.33 10.42 13.40
N SER A 64 -4.36 9.75 12.77
CA SER A 64 -3.68 10.30 11.59
C SER A 64 -4.63 10.46 10.42
N LEU A 65 -5.51 9.47 10.18
CA LEU A 65 -6.52 9.54 9.12
C LEU A 65 -7.43 10.76 9.27
N CYS A 66 -7.93 11.01 10.48
CA CYS A 66 -8.90 12.08 10.71
C CYS A 66 -8.27 13.48 10.77
N ARG A 67 -6.97 13.60 11.09
CA ARG A 67 -6.35 14.90 11.45
C ARG A 67 -5.20 15.33 10.55
N VAL A 68 -4.52 14.40 9.87
CA VAL A 68 -3.28 14.68 9.15
C VAL A 68 -3.52 14.69 7.64
N SER A 69 -2.91 15.64 6.93
CA SER A 69 -2.93 15.68 5.46
C SER A 69 -2.01 14.60 4.89
N PRO A 70 -2.35 13.93 3.76
CA PRO A 70 -3.54 14.15 2.92
C PRO A 70 -4.79 13.40 3.41
N PHE A 71 -4.69 12.52 4.41
CA PHE A 71 -5.79 11.65 4.84
C PHE A 71 -7.03 12.39 5.33
N ARG A 72 -6.86 13.58 5.92
CA ARG A 72 -7.95 14.44 6.36
C ARG A 72 -8.89 14.85 5.22
N LEU A 73 -8.43 14.86 3.97
CA LEU A 73 -9.30 15.11 2.80
C LEU A 73 -10.34 13.99 2.62
N LEU A 74 -9.99 12.76 3.01
CA LEU A 74 -10.88 11.59 2.92
C LEU A 74 -11.69 11.36 4.20
N TYR A 75 -11.07 11.58 5.36
CA TYR A 75 -11.63 11.20 6.67
C TYR A 75 -11.95 12.38 7.59
N GLY A 76 -11.69 13.63 7.19
CA GLY A 76 -11.90 14.80 8.07
C GLY A 76 -13.35 15.07 8.44
N ARG A 77 -14.31 14.55 7.66
CA ARG A 77 -15.75 14.58 7.96
C ARG A 77 -16.28 13.23 8.47
N ALA A 78 -15.47 12.18 8.45
CA ALA A 78 -15.86 10.86 8.90
C ALA A 78 -15.64 10.74 10.40
N SER A 79 -16.52 10.04 11.10
CA SER A 79 -16.30 9.70 12.51
C SER A 79 -15.13 8.73 12.66
N GLU A 80 -14.45 8.74 13.82
CA GLU A 80 -13.39 7.77 14.11
C GLU A 80 -13.89 6.32 13.98
N GLN A 81 -15.15 6.06 14.33
CA GLN A 81 -15.77 4.75 14.15
C GLN A 81 -15.89 4.35 12.68
N THR A 82 -16.17 5.31 11.79
CA THR A 82 -16.22 5.07 10.36
C THR A 82 -14.82 4.75 9.81
N ALA A 83 -13.80 5.49 10.23
CA ALA A 83 -12.41 5.22 9.86
C ALA A 83 -11.95 3.84 10.35
N ARG A 84 -12.29 3.49 11.61
CA ARG A 84 -11.99 2.17 12.18
C ARG A 84 -12.63 1.03 11.37
N ARG A 85 -13.92 1.16 11.02
CA ARG A 85 -14.64 0.16 10.23
C ARG A 85 -14.01 -0.03 8.86
N ASP A 86 -13.61 1.05 8.19
CA ASP A 86 -12.92 0.98 6.90
C ASP A 86 -11.58 0.24 7.02
N LEU A 87 -10.75 0.61 8.00
CA LEU A 87 -9.45 -0.04 8.24
C LEU A 87 -9.61 -1.54 8.53
N GLN A 88 -10.58 -1.90 9.38
CA GLN A 88 -10.87 -3.31 9.68
C GLN A 88 -11.32 -4.09 8.45
N ARG A 89 -12.18 -3.50 7.61
CA ARG A 89 -12.61 -4.15 6.37
C ARG A 89 -11.44 -4.38 5.41
N LEU A 90 -10.60 -3.35 5.20
CA LEU A 90 -9.44 -3.44 4.32
C LEU A 90 -8.41 -4.46 4.83
N MET A 91 -8.20 -4.53 6.15
CA MET A 91 -7.38 -5.56 6.79
C MET A 91 -8.00 -6.96 6.61
N GLY A 92 -9.32 -7.11 6.77
CA GLY A 92 -10.02 -8.37 6.54
C GLY A 92 -9.97 -8.87 5.10
N MET A 93 -9.77 -7.96 4.14
CA MET A 93 -9.49 -8.28 2.73
C MET A 93 -7.99 -8.57 2.46
N GLY A 94 -7.13 -8.50 3.48
CA GLY A 94 -5.69 -8.67 3.35
C GLY A 94 -4.93 -7.48 2.73
N LEU A 95 -5.63 -6.39 2.39
CA LEU A 95 -5.05 -5.22 1.71
C LEU A 95 -4.19 -4.34 2.63
N LEU A 96 -4.47 -4.39 3.93
CA LEU A 96 -3.68 -3.76 4.97
C LEU A 96 -3.16 -4.80 5.95
N ALA A 97 -1.97 -4.55 6.48
CA ALA A 97 -1.39 -5.31 7.59
C ALA A 97 -1.29 -4.42 8.83
N SER A 98 -1.40 -5.04 10.01
CA SER A 98 -1.15 -4.36 11.28
C SER A 98 0.35 -4.19 11.49
N SER A 99 0.76 -3.01 11.96
CA SER A 99 2.14 -2.66 12.27
C SER A 99 2.19 -1.93 13.61
N PRO A 100 3.32 -1.95 14.34
CA PRO A 100 3.52 -1.02 15.46
C PRO A 100 3.24 0.42 14.98
N GLY A 101 2.29 1.10 15.64
CA GLY A 101 1.88 2.46 15.29
C GLY A 101 0.68 2.59 14.35
N GLY A 102 0.13 1.50 13.78
CA GLY A 102 -1.09 1.57 12.97
C GLY A 102 -1.20 0.49 11.90
N PHE A 103 -1.59 0.91 10.71
CA PHE A 103 -1.82 0.02 9.57
C PHE A 103 -0.90 0.40 8.40
N VAL A 104 -0.38 -0.59 7.70
CA VAL A 104 0.46 -0.41 6.51
C VAL A 104 -0.15 -1.14 5.33
N LEU A 105 0.17 -0.67 4.12
CA LEU A 105 -0.25 -1.35 2.90
C LEU A 105 0.42 -2.73 2.81
N ASN A 106 -0.36 -3.77 2.53
CA ASN A 106 0.21 -5.06 2.21
C ASN A 106 0.63 -5.08 0.73
N ARG A 107 1.94 -4.92 0.47
CA ARG A 107 2.49 -4.91 -0.90
C ARG A 107 2.56 -6.30 -1.53
N HIS A 108 2.33 -7.36 -0.76
CA HIS A 108 2.44 -8.74 -1.19
C HIS A 108 1.08 -9.44 -1.32
N VAL A 109 -0.03 -8.69 -1.33
CA VAL A 109 -1.40 -9.22 -1.52
C VAL A 109 -1.53 -10.16 -2.71
N LEU A 110 -0.79 -9.86 -3.79
CA LEU A 110 -0.88 -10.58 -5.06
C LEU A 110 0.32 -11.51 -5.31
N CYS A 111 1.26 -11.57 -4.37
CA CYS A 111 2.32 -12.57 -4.41
C CYS A 111 1.72 -13.89 -3.91
N GLY A 112 1.18 -14.69 -4.84
CA GLY A 112 0.91 -16.10 -4.58
C GLY A 112 2.17 -16.77 -4.02
N ALA A 113 1.99 -17.72 -3.11
CA ALA A 113 3.03 -18.48 -2.43
C ALA A 113 4.22 -18.83 -3.35
N GLY A 114 5.24 -17.96 -3.35
CA GLY A 114 6.53 -18.22 -3.95
C GLY A 114 7.47 -18.67 -2.85
N GLY A 115 7.17 -19.85 -2.29
CA GLY A 115 8.18 -20.61 -1.57
C GLY A 115 9.11 -21.22 -2.60
N VAL A 116 10.35 -20.73 -2.62
CA VAL A 116 11.58 -21.46 -2.91
C VAL A 116 12.72 -20.75 -2.21
#